data_AF-A0A9D0YLJ8-F1
#
_entry.id   AF-A0A9D0YLJ8-F1
#
_cell.length_a   1.000
_cell.length_b   1.000
_cell.length_c   1.000
_cell.angle_alpha   90.00
_cell.angle_beta   90.00
_cell.angle_gamma   90.00
#
_symmetry.space_group_name_H-M   'P 1'
#
loop_
_entity.id
_entity.type
_entity.pdbx_description
1 polymer ?
#
loop_
_entity_poly.entity_id
_entity_poly.type
_entity_poly.pdbx_seq_one_letter_code
_entity_poly.pdbx_strand_id
1 'polypeptide(L)' 'MKLPSLRKLEFDLDVNKTTLHNWKKRRPKLYEFIIDSYKDRELLKQNLTYLVEQKKQLENEIHTTQERVS' A
#
# COMPACT_ATOMS: atom_id res chain seq x y z
N MET A 1 1.81 -5.89 9.30
CA MET A 1 2.39 -5.20 8.13
C MET A 1 3.75 -5.82 7.82
N LYS A 2 4.02 -6.21 6.56
CA LYS A 2 5.27 -6.90 6.19
C LYS A 2 6.19 -5.91 5.49
N LEU A 3 7.40 -5.73 6.01
CA LEU A 3 8.44 -4.95 5.36
C LEU A 3 8.73 -5.54 3.96
N PRO A 4 9.00 -4.70 2.93
CA PRO A 4 9.39 -5.20 1.63
C PRO A 4 10.66 -6.06 1.76
N SER A 5 10.73 -7.16 1.01
CA SER A 5 11.93 -7.98 0.97
C SER A 5 13.07 -7.19 0.31
N LEU A 6 14.33 -7.51 0.64
CA LEU A 6 15.48 -6.90 -0.02
C LEU A 6 15.42 -7.07 -1.54
N ARG A 7 15.06 -8.27 -2.03
CA ARG A 7 14.89 -8.52 -3.47
C ARG A 7 13.85 -7.60 -4.12
N LYS A 8 12.75 -7.33 -3.42
CA LYS A 8 11.71 -6.41 -3.91
C LYS A 8 12.26 -4.99 -4.00
N LEU A 9 13.00 -4.54 -2.98
CA LEU A 9 13.65 -3.22 -3.00
C LEU A 9 14.70 -3.11 -4.11
N GLU A 10 15.48 -4.17 -4.35
CA GLU A 10 16.47 -4.19 -5.43
C GLU A 10 15.79 -4.01 -6.80
N PHE A 11 14.72 -4.75 -7.03
CA PHE A 11 13.95 -4.67 -8.28
C PHE A 11 13.23 -3.33 -8.43
N ASP A 12 12.48 -2.90 -7.42
CA ASP A 12 11.63 -1.70 -7.50
C ASP A 12 12.46 -0.40 -7.59
N LEU A 13 13.66 -0.38 -7.00
CA LEU A 13 14.54 0.80 -6.97
C LEU A 13 15.68 0.74 -7.99
N ASP A 14 15.78 -0.36 -8.74
CA ASP A 14 16.87 -0.65 -9.69
C ASP A 14 18.27 -0.47 -9.06
N VAL A 15 18.47 -1.09 -7.88
CA VAL A 15 19.75 -1.05 -7.15
C VAL A 15 20.14 -2.43 -6.67
N ASN A 16 21.44 -2.64 -6.45
CA ASN A 16 21.93 -3.88 -5.87
C ASN A 16 21.86 -3.90 -4.33
N LYS A 17 21.92 -5.11 -3.77
CA LYS A 17 21.95 -5.40 -2.34
C LYS A 17 23.00 -4.59 -1.57
N THR A 18 24.19 -4.40 -2.14
CA THR A 18 25.29 -3.65 -1.51
C THR A 18 24.90 -2.19 -1.30
N THR A 19 24.26 -1.57 -2.30
CA THR A 19 23.73 -0.20 -2.22
C THR A 19 22.67 -0.10 -1.12
N LEU A 20 21.74 -1.05 -1.03
CA LEU A 20 20.74 -1.06 0.05
C LEU A 20 21.38 -1.20 1.44
N HIS A 21 22.39 -2.06 1.59
CA HIS A 21 23.14 -2.17 2.84
C HIS A 21 23.90 -0.88 3.19
N ASN A 22 24.48 -0.22 2.19
CA ASN A 22 25.15 1.06 2.36
C ASN A 22 24.18 2.16 2.78
N TRP A 23 22.97 2.21 2.22
CA TRP A 23 21.94 3.13 2.66
C TRP A 23 21.52 2.85 4.09
N LYS A 24 21.25 1.58 4.45
CA LYS A 24 20.91 1.22 5.82
C LYS A 24 21.98 1.63 6.83
N LYS A 25 23.28 1.49 6.49
CA LYS A 25 24.40 1.79 7.39
C LYS A 25 24.81 3.27 7.40
N ARG A 26 24.88 3.91 6.23
CA ARG A 26 25.48 5.25 6.05
C ARG A 26 24.43 6.34 5.82
N ARG A 27 23.21 5.99 5.44
CA ARG A 27 22.08 6.91 5.19
C ARG A 27 20.78 6.37 5.83
N PRO A 28 20.76 6.11 7.15
CA PRO A 28 19.66 5.41 7.80
C PRO A 28 18.31 6.11 7.60
N LYS A 29 18.28 7.46 7.64
CA LYS A 29 17.05 8.24 7.38
C LYS A 29 16.50 8.05 5.97
N LEU A 30 17.36 7.93 4.95
CA LEU A 30 16.93 7.64 3.58
C LEU A 30 16.34 6.23 3.49
N TYR A 31 17.02 5.26 4.10
CA TYR A 31 16.54 3.88 4.12
C TYR A 31 15.20 3.76 4.83
N GLU A 32 15.03 4.42 5.98
CA GLU A 32 13.78 4.49 6.74
C GLU A 32 12.67 5.14 5.92
N PHE A 33 12.93 6.31 5.32
CA PHE A 33 11.99 7.01 4.45
C PHE A 33 11.49 6.11 3.30
N ILE A 34 12.40 5.40 2.64
CA ILE A 34 12.05 4.44 1.60
C ILE A 34 11.12 3.37 2.19
N ILE A 35 11.51 2.71 3.27
CA ILE A 35 10.72 1.64 3.89
C ILE A 35 9.32 2.13 4.29
N ASP A 36 9.20 3.33 4.86
CA ASP A 36 7.92 3.89 5.30
C ASP A 36 7.01 4.19 4.10
N SER A 37 7.54 4.68 2.98
CA SER A 37 6.74 4.86 1.76
C SER A 37 6.08 3.56 1.26
N TYR A 38 6.74 2.40 1.45
CA TYR A 38 6.13 1.10 1.13
C TYR A 38 5.00 0.74 2.09
N LYS A 39 5.13 1.08 3.38
CA LYS A 39 4.07 0.85 4.37
C LYS A 39 2.86 1.73 4.06
N ASP A 40 3.09 3.01 3.75
CA ASP A 40 2.05 3.96 3.40
C ASP A 40 1.30 3.51 2.15
N ARG A 41 2.02 3.04 1.12
CA ARG A 41 1.40 2.50 -0.09
C ARG A 41 0.50 1.29 0.20
N GLU A 42 0.91 0.37 1.07
CA GLU A 42 0.07 -0.78 1.43
C GLU A 42 -1.16 -0.35 2.25
N LEU A 43 -1.00 0.61 3.16
CA LEU A 43 -2.13 1.18 3.90
C LEU A 43 -3.12 1.87 2.95
N LEU A 44 -2.63 2.63 1.97
CA LEU A 44 -3.47 3.26 0.94
C LEU A 44 -4.24 2.23 0.13
N LYS A 45 -3.63 1.10 -0.25
CA LYS A 45 -4.33 0.00 -0.93
C LYS A 45 -5.43 -0.60 -0.06
N GLN A 46 -5.15 -0.84 1.23
CA GLN A 46 -6.14 -1.38 2.16
C GLN A 46 -7.34 -0.44 2.30
N ASN A 47 -7.08 0.86 2.47
CA ASN A 47 -8.11 1.89 2.54
C ASN A 47 -8.93 1.95 1.25
N LEU A 48 -8.27 1.89 0.09
CA LEU A 48 -8.95 1.87 -1.20
C LEU A 48 -9.87 0.66 -1.33
N THR A 49 -9.39 -0.55 -1.01
CA THR A 49 -10.20 -1.77 -1.03
C THR A 49 -11.42 -1.64 -0.12
N TYR A 50 -11.23 -1.11 1.09
CA TYR A 50 -12.32 -0.86 2.03
C TYR A 50 -13.36 0.11 1.44
N LEU A 51 -12.93 1.23 0.87
CA LEU A 51 -13.83 2.21 0.26
C LEU A 51 -14.61 1.63 -0.94
N VAL A 52 -13.98 0.80 -1.75
CA VAL A 52 -14.66 0.11 -2.86
C VAL A 52 -15.75 -0.83 -2.34
N GLU A 53 -15.47 -1.58 -1.28
CA GLU A 53 -16.47 -2.47 -0.66
C GLU A 53 -17.63 -1.68 -0.06
N GLN A 54 -17.35 -0.59 0.64
CA GLN A 54 -18.39 0.30 1.18
C GLN A 54 -19.26 0.91 0.08
N LYS A 55 -18.64 1.36 -1.02
CA LYS A 55 -19.37 1.85 -2.18
C LYS A 55 -20.34 0.79 -2.72
N LYS A 56 -19.87 -0.44 -2.90
CA LYS A 56 -20.69 -1.55 -3.40
C LYS A 56 -21.88 -1.86 -2.48
N GLN A 57 -21.68 -1.83 -1.16
CA GLN A 57 -22.75 -2.02 -0.18
C GLN A 57 -23.82 -0.93 -0.31
N LEU A 58 -23.41 0.34 -0.40
CA LEU A 58 -24.33 1.46 -0.59
C LEU A 58 -25.10 1.36 -1.91
N GLU A 59 -24.45 0.99 -3.01
CA GLU A 59 -25.12 0.79 -4.30
C GLU A 59 -26.20 -0.29 -4.23
N ASN A 60 -25.94 -1.40 -3.54
CA ASN A 60 -26.92 -2.46 -3.32
C ASN A 60 -28.10 -2.00 -2.45
N GLU A 61 -27.83 -1.22 -1.39
CA GLU A 61 -28.88 -0.67 -0.52
C GLU A 61 -29.78 0.33 -1.26
N ILE A 62 -29.17 1.21 -2.07
CA ILE A 62 -29.90 2.15 -2.93
C ILE A 62 -30.82 1.37 -3.88
N HIS A 63 -30.29 0.36 -4.56
CA HIS A 63 -31.07 -0.46 -5.49
C HIS A 63 -32.24 -1.17 -4.79
N THR A 64 -31.99 -1.82 -3.66
CA THR A 64 -33.02 -2.50 -2.86
C THR A 64 -34.11 -1.52 -2.39
N THR A 65 -33.72 -0.30 -2.03
CA THR A 65 -34.67 0.73 -1.59
C THR A 65 -35.51 1.23 -2.75
N GLN A 66 -34.92 1.43 -3.93
CA GLN A 66 -35.64 1.80 -5.15
C GLN A 66 -36.71 0.76 -5.53
N GLU A 67 -36.39 -0.54 -5.42
CA GLU A 67 -37.35 -1.63 -5.66
C GLU A 67 -38.51 -1.65 -4.64
N ARG A 68 -38.27 -1.24 -3.40
CA ARG A 68 -39.30 -1.22 -2.34
C ARG A 68 -40.29 -0.07 -2.48
N VAL A 69 -39.84 1.07 -3.02
CA VAL A 69 -40.65 2.29 -3.11
C VAL A 69 -41.29 2.51 -4.48
N SER A 70 -40.89 1.72 -5.49
CA SER A 70 -41.51 1.69 -6.83
C SER A 70 -42.74 0.81 -6.84
#